data_AF-A0A4P7BZ27-F1
#
_entry.id   AF-A0A4P7BZ27-F1
#
_cell.length_a   1.000
_cell.length_b   1.000
_cell.length_c   1.000
_cell.angle_alpha   90.00
_cell.angle_beta   90.00
_cell.angle_gamma   90.00
#
_symmetry.space_group_name_H-M   'P 1'
#
loop_
_entity.id
_entity.type
_entity.pdbx_description
1 polymer ?
#
loop_
_entity_poly.entity_id
_entity_poly.type
_entity_poly.pdbx_seq_one_letter_code
_entity_poly.pdbx_strand_id
1 'polypeptide(L)'
;MNPAKCDDYSYIDFLIATPRTYTYTEAARVQPEQTNRPAHDALTRLLHRLEPSPEQLWKEVKPHVQLKRGLLVIDPTFRPLPLRISSFSAMLRA
;
A
#
# COMPACT_ATOMS: atom_id res chain seq x y z
N MET A 1 -15.26 -14.96 4.48
CA MET A 1 -14.35 -14.00 5.12
C MET A 1 -15.17 -13.04 5.96
N ASN A 2 -14.77 -12.70 7.19
CA ASN A 2 -15.55 -11.78 8.05
C ASN A 2 -15.79 -10.43 7.35
N PRO A 3 -16.96 -9.79 7.54
CA PRO A 3 -17.24 -8.48 6.97
C PRO A 3 -16.15 -7.47 7.40
N ALA A 4 -15.84 -6.54 6.50
CA ALA A 4 -14.86 -5.48 6.80
C ALA A 4 -15.36 -4.64 7.98
N LYS A 5 -14.47 -4.30 8.91
CA LYS A 5 -14.77 -3.43 10.06
C LYS A 5 -14.32 -1.98 9.85
N CYS A 6 -13.63 -1.72 8.75
CA CYS A 6 -13.12 -0.44 8.29
C CYS A 6 -13.19 -0.43 6.76
N ASP A 7 -13.31 0.76 6.18
CA ASP A 7 -13.27 1.00 4.73
C ASP A 7 -11.99 1.74 4.33
N ASP A 8 -11.79 1.84 3.01
CA ASP A 8 -10.65 2.49 2.38
C ASP A 8 -10.60 4.00 2.67
N TYR A 9 -11.73 4.71 2.59
CA TYR A 9 -11.80 6.15 2.87
C TYR A 9 -11.36 6.48 4.30
N SER A 10 -11.83 5.73 5.29
CA SER A 10 -11.46 5.92 6.69
C SER A 10 -9.95 5.72 6.92
N TYR A 11 -9.33 4.80 6.17
CA TYR A 11 -7.89 4.59 6.22
C TYR A 11 -7.11 5.70 5.50
N ILE A 12 -7.62 6.20 4.36
CA ILE A 12 -7.03 7.32 3.63
C ILE A 12 -7.06 8.59 4.50
N ASP A 13 -8.21 8.90 5.13
CA ASP A 13 -8.36 10.04 6.02
C ASP A 13 -7.38 9.96 7.20
N PHE A 14 -7.20 8.75 7.77
CA PHE A 14 -6.19 8.52 8.81
C PHE A 14 -4.77 8.83 8.30
N LEU A 15 -4.39 8.38 7.10
CA LEU A 15 -3.07 8.66 6.53
C LEU A 15 -2.85 10.15 6.26
N ILE A 16 -3.88 10.85 5.76
CA ILE A 16 -3.85 12.31 5.56
C ILE A 16 -3.68 13.04 6.90
N ALA A 17 -4.36 12.58 7.95
CA ALA A 17 -4.29 13.15 9.29
C ALA A 17 -2.98 12.82 10.04
N THR A 18 -2.22 11.81 9.61
CA THR A 18 -1.00 11.33 10.30
C THR A 18 0.28 11.36 9.42
N PRO A 19 0.64 12.52 8.86
CA PRO A 19 1.65 12.62 7.78
C PRO A 19 3.08 12.28 8.19
N ARG A 20 3.39 12.25 9.50
CA ARG A 20 4.76 12.02 10.00
C ARG A 20 5.01 10.59 10.44
N THR A 21 4.05 9.99 11.13
CA THR A 21 4.22 8.67 11.74
C THR A 21 2.85 8.05 11.88
N TYR A 22 2.72 6.83 11.36
CA TYR A 22 1.50 6.05 11.41
C TYR A 22 1.85 4.62 11.81
N THR A 23 0.97 4.00 12.57
CA THR A 23 1.02 2.58 12.89
C THR A 23 -0.39 2.01 12.89
N TYR A 24 -0.55 0.71 12.69
CA TYR A 24 -1.87 0.07 12.77
C TYR A 24 -2.47 0.13 14.18
N THR A 25 -1.64 0.22 15.22
CA THR A 25 -2.12 0.40 16.60
C THR A 25 -2.65 1.81 16.83
N GLU A 26 -1.98 2.83 16.29
CA GLU A 26 -2.48 4.20 16.34
C GLU A 26 -3.75 4.36 15.51
N ALA A 27 -3.77 3.78 14.31
CA ALA A 27 -4.94 3.74 13.46
C ALA A 27 -6.15 3.09 14.15
N ALA A 28 -5.94 2.05 14.97
CA ALA A 28 -6.99 1.45 15.78
C ALA A 28 -7.39 2.34 16.97
N ARG A 29 -6.45 3.07 17.57
CA ARG A 29 -6.63 3.95 18.76
C ARG A 29 -7.37 5.25 18.46
N VAL A 30 -7.32 5.78 17.23
CA VAL A 30 -7.93 7.07 16.88
C VAL A 30 -9.33 6.97 16.25
N GLN A 31 -9.82 5.76 16.01
CA GLN A 31 -11.18 5.52 15.51
C GLN A 31 -12.26 6.05 16.46
N PRO A 32 -13.47 6.35 15.95
CA PRO A 32 -14.63 6.63 16.78
C PRO A 32 -14.98 5.45 17.71
N GLU A 33 -15.58 5.75 18.86
CA GLU A 33 -16.13 4.73 19.76
C GLU A 33 -17.32 4.03 19.12
N GLN A 34 -17.27 2.69 19.04
CA GLN A 34 -18.34 1.86 18.49
C GLN A 34 -18.25 0.41 19.00
N THR A 35 -19.39 -0.30 19.07
CA THR A 35 -19.47 -1.67 19.63
C THR A 35 -18.55 -2.69 18.94
N ASN A 36 -18.21 -2.48 17.67
CA ASN A 36 -17.34 -3.38 16.90
C ASN A 36 -16.18 -2.61 16.25
N ARG A 37 -15.45 -1.84 17.06
CA ARG A 37 -14.33 -1.01 16.63
C ARG A 37 -13.25 -1.85 15.91
N PRO A 38 -12.68 -1.37 14.78
CA PRO A 38 -11.59 -2.06 14.12
C PRO A 38 -10.34 -2.04 15.01
N ALA A 39 -9.80 -3.22 15.31
CA ALA A 39 -8.47 -3.36 15.87
C ALA A 39 -7.41 -3.36 14.76
N HIS A 40 -6.14 -3.41 15.13
CA HIS A 40 -5.03 -3.33 14.18
C HIS A 40 -5.07 -4.44 13.10
N ASP A 41 -5.54 -5.63 13.44
CA ASP A 41 -5.68 -6.77 12.52
C ASP A 41 -6.74 -6.54 11.43
N ALA A 42 -7.75 -5.72 11.71
CA ALA A 42 -8.81 -5.39 10.75
C ALA A 42 -8.26 -4.55 9.59
N LEU A 43 -7.31 -3.64 9.88
CA LEU A 43 -6.62 -2.83 8.88
C LEU A 43 -5.71 -3.67 8.00
N THR A 44 -4.93 -4.60 8.60
CA THR A 44 -4.12 -5.55 7.83
C THR A 44 -4.99 -6.37 6.88
N ARG A 45 -6.15 -6.85 7.36
CA ARG A 45 -7.11 -7.59 6.54
C ARG A 45 -7.78 -6.74 5.47
N LEU A 46 -7.99 -5.44 5.70
CA LEU A 46 -8.50 -4.51 4.70
C LEU A 46 -7.47 -4.32 3.59
N LEU A 47 -6.22 -4.03 3.94
CA LEU A 47 -5.13 -3.81 2.98
C LEU A 47 -4.91 -5.02 2.06
N HIS A 48 -4.89 -6.23 2.62
CA HIS A 48 -4.78 -7.44 1.80
C HIS A 48 -5.96 -7.67 0.85
N ARG A 49 -7.15 -7.10 1.12
CA ARG A 49 -8.28 -7.16 0.19
C ARG A 49 -8.18 -6.11 -0.90
N LEU A 50 -7.62 -4.95 -0.56
CA LEU A 50 -7.47 -3.82 -1.46
C LEU A 50 -6.25 -3.97 -2.38
N GLU A 51 -5.25 -4.76 -1.97
CA GLU A 51 -4.02 -4.96 -2.73
C GLU A 51 -4.33 -5.53 -4.13
N PRO A 52 -4.16 -4.73 -5.20
CA PRO A 52 -4.40 -5.20 -6.55
C PRO A 52 -3.30 -6.19 -6.94
N SER A 53 -3.61 -7.14 -7.82
CA SER A 53 -2.55 -7.99 -8.38
C SER A 53 -1.56 -7.10 -9.16
N PRO A 54 -0.25 -7.43 -9.16
CA PRO A 54 0.74 -6.69 -9.95
C PRO A 54 0.34 -6.55 -11.43
N GLU A 55 -0.31 -7.58 -11.97
CA GLU A 55 -0.81 -7.60 -13.35
C GLU A 55 -1.97 -6.63 -13.56
N GLN A 56 -2.90 -6.56 -12.60
CA GLN A 56 -4.01 -5.60 -12.62
C GLN A 56 -3.49 -4.17 -12.57
N LEU A 57 -2.59 -3.89 -11.62
CA LEU A 57 -1.95 -2.59 -11.48
C LEU A 57 -1.19 -2.20 -12.75
N TRP A 58 -0.42 -3.12 -13.32
CA TRP A 58 0.30 -2.87 -14.56
C TRP A 58 -0.64 -2.56 -15.72
N LYS A 59 -1.75 -3.28 -15.84
CA LYS A 59 -2.75 -3.05 -16.90
C LYS A 59 -3.34 -1.64 -16.81
N GLU A 60 -3.58 -1.13 -15.61
CA GLU A 60 -4.10 0.22 -15.37
C GLU A 60 -3.06 1.30 -15.67
N VAL A 61 -1.82 1.10 -15.25
CA VAL A 61 -0.76 2.13 -15.34
C VAL A 61 -0.11 2.16 -16.72
N LYS A 62 -0.01 1.02 -17.43
CA LYS A 62 0.69 0.88 -18.72
C LYS A 62 0.32 1.95 -19.77
N PRO A 63 -0.95 2.34 -19.98
CA PRO A 63 -1.31 3.40 -20.93
C PRO A 63 -0.69 4.77 -20.61
N HIS A 64 -0.32 5.01 -19.35
CA HIS A 64 0.23 6.28 -18.87
C HIS A 64 1.76 6.30 -18.85
N VAL A 65 2.43 5.20 -19.21
CA VAL A 65 3.90 5.07 -19.16
C VAL A 65 4.49 5.17 -20.57
N GLN A 66 5.43 6.09 -20.78
CA GLN A 66 6.17 6.18 -22.03
C GLN A 66 7.34 5.18 -22.07
N LEU A 67 7.08 3.95 -22.51
CA LEU A 67 8.10 2.87 -22.50
C LEU A 67 9.32 3.13 -23.40
N LYS A 68 9.21 4.01 -24.38
CA LYS A 68 10.27 4.31 -25.37
C LYS A 68 11.08 5.56 -25.04
N ARG A 69 10.80 6.23 -23.92
CA ARG A 69 11.48 7.44 -23.47
C ARG A 69 11.84 7.28 -22.00
N GLY A 70 13.09 7.57 -21.65
CA GLY A 70 13.59 7.41 -20.29
C GLY A 70 13.82 8.76 -19.62
N LEU A 71 13.69 8.76 -18.30
CA LEU A 71 14.20 9.78 -17.40
C LEU A 71 15.24 9.11 -16.50
N LEU A 72 16.39 9.76 -16.29
CA LEU A 72 17.32 9.32 -15.26
C LEU A 72 16.74 9.74 -13.90
N VAL A 73 16.20 8.77 -13.16
CA VAL A 73 15.75 8.98 -11.78
C VAL A 73 16.85 8.50 -10.86
N ILE A 74 17.50 9.44 -10.17
CA ILE A 74 18.44 9.13 -9.10
C ILE A 74 17.63 9.08 -7.81
N ASP A 75 17.37 7.88 -7.29
CA ASP A 75 16.73 7.69 -6.00
C ASP A 75 17.80 7.42 -4.92
N PRO A 76 18.17 8.42 -4.09
CA PRO A 76 19.10 8.23 -2.99
C PRO A 76 18.49 7.50 -1.79
N THR A 77 17.19 7.17 -1.83
CA THR A 77 16.43 6.64 -0.69
C THR A 77 16.17 5.14 -0.75
N PHE A 78 16.83 4.39 -1.64
CA PHE A 78 16.73 2.93 -1.68
C PHE A 78 17.09 2.34 -0.31
N ARG A 79 16.05 2.01 0.46
CA ARG A 79 16.14 1.26 1.70
C ARG A 79 15.82 -0.18 1.33
N PRO A 80 16.79 -1.10 1.35
CA PRO A 80 16.46 -2.51 1.14
C PRO A 80 15.50 -2.93 2.24
N LEU A 81 14.24 -3.21 1.89
CA LEU A 81 13.40 -4.07 2.70
C LEU A 81 14.13 -5.41 2.78
N PRO A 82 14.20 -6.11 3.92
CA PRO A 82 14.65 -7.50 3.97
C PRO A 82 13.55 -8.38 3.36
N LEU A 83 13.27 -8.19 2.07
CA LEU A 83 12.49 -9.10 1.26
C LEU A 83 13.51 -9.90 0.45
N ARG A 84 13.38 -11.22 0.52
CA ARG A 84 14.09 -12.15 -0.33
C ARG A 84 13.62 -11.94 -1.77
N ILE A 85 14.22 -10.98 -2.47
CA ILE A 85 13.94 -10.67 -3.86
C ILE A 85 14.78 -11.61 -4.72
N SER A 86 14.22 -12.78 -5.06
CA SER A 86 14.87 -13.76 -5.94
C SER A 86 14.71 -13.43 -7.44
N SER A 87 14.05 -12.33 -7.85
CA SER A 87 13.57 -12.23 -9.25
C SER A 87 13.56 -10.84 -9.92
N PHE A 88 14.06 -9.76 -9.29
CA PHE A 88 13.98 -8.44 -9.96
C PHE A 88 15.04 -8.23 -11.07
N SER A 89 16.04 -9.12 -11.19
CA SER A 89 17.12 -8.96 -12.17
C SER A 89 16.73 -9.22 -13.63
N ALA A 90 15.51 -9.68 -13.92
CA ALA A 90 15.11 -10.06 -15.27
C ALA A 90 14.48 -8.93 -16.11
N MET A 91 14.00 -7.83 -15.50
CA MET A 91 13.22 -6.81 -16.23
C MET A 91 14.03 -5.62 -16.78
N LEU A 92 15.33 -5.54 -16.46
CA LEU A 92 16.23 -4.47 -16.94
C LEU A 92 17.14 -4.90 -18.11
N ARG A 93 16.85 -6.03 -18.77
CA ARG A 93 17.64 -6.56 -19.90
C ARG A 93 16.83 -6.86 -21.16
N ALA A 94 15.82 -6.04 -21.47
CA ALA A 94 15.12 -6.09 -22.76
C ALA A 94 15.19 -4.73 -23.46
#